data_AF-A0A564ZLE8-F1
#
_entry.id   AF-A0A564ZLE8-F1
#
_cell.length_a   1.000
_cell.length_b   1.000
_cell.length_c   1.000
_cell.angle_alpha   90.00
_cell.angle_beta   90.00
_cell.angle_gamma   90.00
#
_symmetry.space_group_name_H-M   'P 1'
#
loop_
_entity.id
_entity.type
_entity.pdbx_description
1 polymer ?
#
loop_
_entity_poly.entity_id
_entity_poly.type
_entity_poly.pdbx_seq_one_letter_code
_entity_poly.pdbx_strand_id
1 'polypeptide(L)'
;MKISISEARRRLPELVRQVRKDAGTSVQITVHDEVVAELRASQPLPKPGEAARKLLALRKKLGRGVPKARWSDVSSHVKEHLYGPEGVIR
;
A
#
# COMPACT_ATOMS: atom_id res chain seq x y z
N MET A 1 18.12 -5.39 10.04
CA MET A 1 19.40 -4.93 10.65
C MET A 1 19.41 -3.40 10.69
N LYS A 2 19.99 -2.76 11.71
CA LYS A 2 20.14 -1.29 11.80
C LYS A 2 21.60 -0.90 11.56
N ILE A 3 21.86 0.10 10.72
CA ILE A 3 23.20 0.63 10.43
C ILE A 3 23.18 2.15 10.38
N SER A 4 24.29 2.79 10.74
CA SER A 4 24.42 4.25 10.61
C SER A 4 24.50 4.68 9.15
N ILE A 5 24.17 5.94 8.85
CA ILE A 5 24.30 6.53 7.50
C ILE A 5 25.74 6.49 6.97
N SER A 6 26.72 6.63 7.85
CA SER A 6 28.14 6.56 7.51
C SER A 6 28.53 5.16 7.05
N GLU A 7 28.08 4.13 7.75
CA GLU A 7 28.29 2.74 7.35
C GLU A 7 27.51 2.37 6.08
N ALA A 8 26.27 2.85 5.96
CA ALA A 8 25.44 2.66 4.78
C ALA A 8 26.14 3.20 3.52
N ARG A 9 26.75 4.40 3.59
CA ARG A 9 27.51 4.98 2.48
C ARG A 9 28.76 4.17 2.13
N ARG A 10 29.50 3.71 3.12
CA ARG A 10 30.75 2.95 2.92
C ARG A 10 30.50 1.58 2.27
N ARG A 11 29.40 0.90 2.63
CA ARG A 11 29.11 -0.48 2.24
C ARG A 11 27.89 -0.62 1.34
N LEU A 12 27.40 0.48 0.74
CA LEU A 12 26.18 0.49 -0.06
C LEU A 12 26.13 -0.61 -1.14
N PRO A 13 27.20 -0.85 -1.93
CA PRO A 13 27.17 -1.89 -2.96
C PRO A 13 27.02 -3.31 -2.38
N GLU A 14 27.64 -3.59 -1.24
CA GLU A 14 27.55 -4.87 -0.55
C GLU A 14 26.15 -5.08 0.02
N LEU A 15 25.59 -4.06 0.68
CA LEU A 15 24.24 -4.07 1.25
C LEU A 15 23.20 -4.32 0.17
N VAL A 16 23.31 -3.67 -0.99
CA VAL A 16 22.42 -3.90 -2.14
C VAL A 16 22.52 -5.33 -2.66
N ARG A 17 23.73 -5.90 -2.77
CA ARG A 17 23.92 -7.30 -3.19
C ARG A 17 23.32 -8.28 -2.18
N GLN A 18 23.47 -8.01 -0.89
CA GLN A 18 22.93 -8.85 0.18
C GLN A 18 21.39 -8.83 0.16
N VAL A 19 20.79 -7.64 0.09
CA VAL A 19 19.35 -7.46 0.03
C VAL A 19 18.74 -8.05 -1.25
N ARG A 20 19.47 -8.04 -2.38
CA ARG A 20 19.02 -8.73 -3.61
C ARG A 20 19.05 -10.25 -3.51
N LYS A 21 20.02 -10.82 -2.79
CA LYS A 21 20.16 -12.28 -2.62
C LYS A 21 19.13 -12.83 -1.64
N ASP A 22 18.85 -12.09 -0.58
CA ASP A 22 17.86 -12.46 0.42
C ASP A 22 16.74 -11.42 0.46
N ALA A 23 15.66 -11.72 -0.26
CA ALA A 23 14.49 -10.85 -0.36
C ALA A 23 13.72 -10.67 0.96
N GLY A 24 14.01 -11.48 1.99
CA GLY A 24 13.46 -11.34 3.34
C GLY A 24 14.24 -10.36 4.22
N THR A 25 15.45 -9.97 3.82
CA THR A 25 16.32 -9.10 4.61
C THR A 25 15.99 -7.63 4.35
N SER A 26 15.70 -6.89 5.43
CA SER A 26 15.62 -5.42 5.44
C SER A 26 16.74 -4.79 6.26
N VAL A 27 17.28 -3.68 5.73
CA VAL A 27 18.32 -2.88 6.37
C VAL A 27 17.77 -1.49 6.66
N GLN A 28 17.65 -1.14 7.92
CA GLN A 28 17.27 0.18 8.39
C GLN A 28 18.51 1.05 8.49
N ILE A 29 18.49 2.22 7.86
CA ILE A 29 19.55 3.21 7.92
C ILE A 29 19.16 4.25 8.96
N THR A 30 20.06 4.50 9.91
CA THR A 30 19.86 5.43 11.02
C THR A 30 20.78 6.64 10.94
N VAL A 31 20.30 7.76 11.46
CA VAL A 31 21.07 8.99 11.72
C VAL A 31 20.77 9.38 13.16
N HIS A 32 21.81 9.52 13.99
CA HIS A 32 21.63 9.80 15.43
C HIS A 32 20.61 8.85 16.10
N ASP A 33 20.73 7.55 15.82
CA ASP A 33 19.84 6.48 16.30
C ASP A 33 18.37 6.55 15.83
N GLU A 34 18.01 7.53 15.01
CA GLU A 34 16.70 7.62 14.37
C GLU A 34 16.69 6.93 13.02
N VAL A 35 15.66 6.12 12.74
CA VAL A 35 15.51 5.44 11.46
C VAL A 35 15.03 6.42 10.39
N VAL A 36 15.88 6.69 9.41
CA VAL A 36 15.57 7.65 8.33
C VAL A 36 15.19 6.97 7.01
N ALA A 37 15.64 5.73 6.80
CA ALA A 37 15.36 4.98 5.57
C ALA A 37 15.40 3.47 5.78
N GLU A 38 14.78 2.74 4.85
CA GLU A 38 14.82 1.27 4.78
C GLU A 38 15.25 0.83 3.38
N LEU A 39 16.28 -0.02 3.32
CA LEU A 39 16.71 -0.73 2.13
C LEU A 39 16.12 -2.15 2.16
N ARG A 40 15.32 -2.47 1.14
CA ARG A 40 14.67 -3.78 0.96
C ARG A 40 14.76 -4.22 -0.49
N ALA A 41 14.60 -5.51 -0.74
CA ALA A 41 14.57 -6.03 -2.10
C ALA A 41 13.39 -5.44 -2.86
N SER A 42 13.55 -5.20 -4.16
CA SER A 42 12.40 -4.87 -5.00
C SER A 42 11.41 -6.03 -4.90
N GLN A 43 10.19 -5.74 -4.48
CA GLN A 43 9.13 -6.74 -4.56
C GLN A 43 9.01 -7.17 -6.03
N PRO A 44 8.93 -8.49 -6.32
CA PRO A 44 8.76 -8.94 -7.69
C PRO A 44 7.51 -8.27 -8.27
N LEU A 45 7.62 -7.79 -9.50
CA LEU A 45 6.46 -7.23 -10.19
C LEU A 45 5.35 -8.29 -10.17
N PRO A 46 4.12 -7.91 -9.78
CA PRO A 46 3.00 -8.83 -9.83
C PRO A 46 2.85 -9.37 -11.24
N LYS A 47 2.40 -10.61 -11.37
CA LYS A 47 2.22 -11.22 -12.70
C LYS A 47 1.22 -10.38 -13.50
N PRO A 48 1.37 -10.25 -14.83
CA PRO A 48 0.39 -9.58 -15.66
C PRO A 48 -1.03 -10.08 -15.37
N GLY A 49 -1.95 -9.17 -15.11
CA GLY A 49 -3.34 -9.48 -14.78
C GLY A 49 -3.60 -9.96 -13.34
N GLU A 50 -2.61 -10.02 -12.45
CA GLU A 50 -2.81 -10.39 -11.04
C GLU A 50 -3.76 -9.41 -10.33
N ALA A 51 -3.61 -8.11 -10.58
CA ALA A 51 -4.51 -7.07 -10.07
C ALA A 51 -5.96 -7.32 -10.52
N ALA A 52 -6.17 -7.58 -11.81
CA ALA A 52 -7.49 -7.88 -12.36
C ALA A 52 -8.10 -9.15 -11.73
N ARG A 53 -7.30 -10.21 -11.53
CA ARG A 53 -7.74 -11.44 -10.85
C ARG A 53 -8.15 -11.17 -9.40
N LYS A 54 -7.37 -10.37 -8.65
CA LYS A 54 -7.72 -9.97 -7.28
C LYS A 54 -9.03 -9.18 -7.24
N LEU A 55 -9.23 -8.23 -8.16
CA LEU A 55 -10.49 -7.48 -8.27
C LEU A 55 -11.69 -8.38 -8.60
N LEU A 56 -11.53 -9.33 -9.52
CA LEU A 56 -12.60 -10.28 -9.83
C LEU A 56 -12.92 -11.20 -8.65
N ALA A 57 -11.91 -11.65 -7.91
CA ALA A 57 -12.10 -12.44 -6.69
C ALA A 57 -12.83 -11.63 -5.61
N LEU A 58 -12.44 -10.36 -5.42
CA LEU A 58 -13.07 -9.45 -4.48
C LEU A 58 -14.54 -9.18 -4.88
N ARG A 59 -14.81 -8.95 -6.16
CA ARG A 59 -16.17 -8.83 -6.71
C ARG A 59 -17.00 -10.08 -6.44
N LYS A 60 -16.44 -11.29 -6.61
CA LYS A 60 -17.15 -12.54 -6.31
C LYS A 60 -17.46 -12.67 -4.81
N LYS A 61 -16.54 -12.23 -3.94
CA LYS A 61 -16.73 -12.24 -2.48
C LYS A 61 -17.79 -11.24 -2.04
N LEU A 62 -17.78 -10.03 -2.58
CA LEU A 62 -18.74 -8.96 -2.25
C LEU A 62 -20.08 -9.10 -2.99
N GLY A 63 -20.08 -9.70 -4.17
CA GLY A 63 -21.25 -9.89 -5.02
C GLY A 63 -22.18 -11.01 -4.56
N ARG A 64 -21.77 -11.81 -3.57
CA ARG A 64 -22.68 -12.72 -2.87
C ARG A 64 -23.40 -11.96 -1.76
N GLY A 65 -24.47 -11.26 -2.13
CA GLY A 65 -25.54 -10.94 -1.17
C GLY A 65 -25.65 -9.49 -0.70
N VAL A 66 -25.63 -8.52 -1.60
CA VAL A 66 -26.44 -7.31 -1.36
C VAL A 66 -27.74 -7.49 -2.15
N PRO A 67 -28.87 -7.86 -1.50
CA PRO A 67 -30.17 -7.90 -2.16
C PRO A 67 -30.40 -6.56 -2.87
N LYS A 68 -31.00 -6.56 -4.06
CA LYS A 68 -31.34 -5.31 -4.79
C LYS A 68 -32.07 -4.28 -3.90
N ALA A 69 -32.78 -4.74 -2.87
CA ALA A 69 -33.44 -3.91 -1.85
C ALA A 69 -32.49 -3.04 -0.99
N ARG A 70 -31.18 -3.32 -0.95
CA ARG A 70 -30.17 -2.54 -0.21
C ARG A 70 -29.34 -1.59 -1.08
N TRP A 71 -29.67 -1.49 -2.37
CA TRP A 71 -29.04 -0.51 -3.24
C TRP A 71 -29.65 0.84 -2.89
N SER A 72 -28.94 1.63 -2.09
CA SER A 72 -29.26 3.04 -1.89
C SER A 72 -29.04 3.76 -3.22
N ASP A 73 -30.06 4.45 -3.70
CA ASP A 73 -29.91 5.30 -4.87
C ASP A 73 -28.99 6.48 -4.51
N VAL A 74 -27.72 6.35 -4.85
CA VAL A 74 -26.71 7.39 -4.57
C VAL A 74 -27.09 8.71 -5.25
N SER A 75 -27.82 8.65 -6.38
CA SER A 75 -28.26 9.85 -7.10
C SER A 75 -29.27 10.68 -6.30
N SER A 76 -30.11 10.06 -5.48
CA SER A 76 -31.01 10.76 -4.56
C SER A 76 -30.32 11.34 -3.32
N HIS A 77 -29.07 10.93 -3.03
CA HIS A 77 -28.30 11.36 -1.86
C HIS A 77 -27.06 12.20 -2.23
N VAL A 78 -26.98 12.70 -3.47
CA VAL A 78 -25.83 13.49 -3.97
C VAL A 78 -25.54 14.70 -3.08
N LYS A 79 -26.58 15.40 -2.62
CA LYS A 79 -26.41 16.58 -1.77
C LYS A 79 -25.82 16.24 -0.40
N GLU A 80 -26.22 15.13 0.19
CA GLU A 80 -25.68 14.65 1.47
C GLU A 80 -24.20 14.29 1.35
N HIS A 81 -23.80 13.65 0.24
CA HIS A 81 -22.41 13.28 0.01
C HIS A 81 -21.51 14.46 -0.36
N LEU A 82 -22.03 15.47 -1.05
CA LEU A 82 -21.26 16.64 -1.47
C LEU A 82 -21.21 17.75 -0.40
N TYR A 83 -22.26 17.91 0.39
CA TYR A 83 -22.44 19.05 1.29
C TYR A 83 -22.66 18.65 2.75
N GLY A 84 -22.64 17.35 3.08
CA GLY A 84 -22.92 16.84 4.42
C GLY A 84 -24.43 16.75 4.74
N PRO A 85 -24.80 16.18 5.90
CA PRO A 85 -26.19 15.91 6.27
C PRO A 85 -27.06 17.17 6.41
N GLU A 86 -26.45 18.34 6.61
CA GLU A 86 -27.13 19.63 6.71
C GLU A 86 -27.30 20.33 5.36
N GLY A 87 -26.71 19.77 4.29
CA GLY A 87 -26.97 20.13 2.90
C GLY A 87 -27.16 21.63 2.64
N VAL A 88 -26.13 22.46 2.89
CA VAL A 88 -25.83 23.78 2.29
C VAL A 88 -24.80 24.51 3.16
N ILE A 89 -23.72 24.99 2.55
CA ILE A 89 -22.89 26.06 3.11
C ILE A 89 -23.77 27.32 3.12
N ARG A 90 -24.19 27.75 4.32
CA ARG A 90 -25.06 28.93 4.53
C ARG A 90 -24.43 30.21 3.98
#